data_AF-A0A924UGG6-F1
#
_entry.id   AF-A0A924UGG6-F1
#
_cell.length_a   1.000
_cell.length_b   1.000
_cell.length_c   1.000
_cell.angle_alpha   90.00
_cell.angle_beta   90.00
_cell.angle_gamma   90.00
#
_symmetry.space_group_name_H-M   'P 1'
#
loop_
_entity.id
_entity.type
_entity.pdbx_description
1 polymer ?
#
loop_
_entity_poly.entity_id
_entity_poly.type
_entity_poly.pdbx_seq_one_letter_code
_entity_poly.pdbx_strand_id
1 'polypeptide(L)'
;MFRELFVAIALICFSFSTFAQATLEKSAYKEFPNSLNGRDFFILSASKKTIQTLGADVHDCRANIAEVMCLVGAPEVGMAPQDRPCIEGGKDYAVYFEQIYDKYPPKLQNIFCSVKRIFIENKFYGTAYAGAFKNAAGQTVGAMMGIRKSVLDQKLNLSTWASWKEQLSFGGITDSYSISPNLPQIITTTSAEVSDFLYFVVTHEVGHLLDFANGLNRLSDCKSIDGSDDLSDCEVVEGTWGSISWHRTFTPRAVNDFINRTGLCFYQCGDKPMAEQDINKTYADLSQTEFISAYASQHVWDDFADSLAYYMMEKNLNTSYVIDTKHGARYDIMWRLKSPQFAKKYQFIQKFLGDSK
;
A
#
# COMPACT_ATOMS: atom_id res chain seq x y z
N MET A 1 54.06 40.26 38.41
CA MET A 1 52.75 40.90 38.17
C MET A 1 52.12 40.13 37.01
N PHE A 2 51.07 39.33 37.31
CA PHE A 2 50.15 38.54 36.45
C PHE A 2 50.77 37.58 35.39
N ARG A 3 50.70 36.24 35.57
CA ARG A 3 49.59 35.25 35.45
C ARG A 3 49.14 35.00 33.99
N GLU A 4 49.16 33.71 33.63
CA GLU A 4 48.18 32.88 32.88
C GLU A 4 48.87 31.96 31.86
N LEU A 5 48.94 30.65 32.16
CA LEU A 5 47.95 29.60 31.85
C LEU A 5 48.02 29.17 30.37
N PHE A 6 48.78 28.12 30.06
CA PHE A 6 48.58 27.35 28.83
C PHE A 6 48.55 25.85 29.11
N VAL A 7 47.47 25.28 28.60
CA VAL A 7 46.87 23.96 28.80
C VAL A 7 47.68 22.86 28.12
N ALA A 8 47.78 21.72 28.79
CA ALA A 8 48.26 20.46 28.24
C ALA A 8 47.24 19.88 27.25
N ILE A 9 47.65 19.64 26.00
CA ILE A 9 46.84 18.94 25.00
C ILE A 9 47.09 17.44 25.16
N ALA A 10 46.09 16.73 25.69
CA ALA A 10 46.03 15.28 25.67
C ALA A 10 45.61 14.81 24.27
N LEU A 11 46.43 13.94 23.66
CA LEU A 11 46.03 13.13 22.51
C LEU A 11 44.91 12.17 22.95
N ILE A 12 43.70 12.36 22.42
CA ILE A 12 42.65 11.34 22.45
C ILE A 12 42.64 10.68 21.07
N CYS A 13 43.02 9.41 21.04
CA CYS A 13 42.83 8.52 19.91
C CYS A 13 41.33 8.37 19.61
N PHE A 14 40.86 8.89 18.48
CA PHE A 14 39.60 8.44 17.89
C PHE A 14 39.86 7.18 17.08
N SER A 15 39.43 6.04 17.62
CA SER A 15 39.23 4.81 16.86
C SER A 15 38.11 5.05 15.84
N PHE A 16 38.45 4.93 14.56
CA PHE A 16 37.47 4.83 13.48
C PHE A 16 36.70 3.53 13.66
N SER A 17 35.47 3.61 14.15
CA SER A 17 34.50 2.52 13.99
C SER A 17 34.16 2.42 12.50
N THR A 18 34.66 1.38 11.84
CA THR A 18 34.22 0.96 10.52
C THR A 18 32.71 0.69 10.58
N PHE A 19 31.90 1.54 9.97
CA PHE A 19 30.53 1.19 9.63
C PHE A 19 30.60 0.03 8.65
N ALA A 20 30.20 -1.15 9.09
CA ALA A 20 29.92 -2.26 8.20
C ALA A 20 28.79 -1.82 7.27
N GLN A 21 29.10 -1.53 6.01
CA GLN A 21 28.09 -1.50 4.96
C GLN A 21 27.49 -2.91 4.93
N ALA A 22 26.24 -3.03 5.37
CA ALA A 22 25.45 -4.20 5.09
C ALA A 22 25.36 -4.34 3.57
N THR A 23 26.13 -5.26 3.01
CA THR A 23 25.92 -5.74 1.64
C THR A 23 24.51 -6.32 1.59
N LEU A 24 23.58 -5.59 0.98
CA LEU A 24 22.29 -6.11 0.53
C LEU A 24 22.58 -7.32 -0.36
N GLU A 25 22.36 -8.53 0.15
CA GLU A 25 22.42 -9.73 -0.66
C GLU A 25 21.44 -9.58 -1.82
N LYS A 26 21.97 -9.83 -3.03
CA LYS A 26 21.24 -9.83 -4.29
C LYS A 26 20.12 -10.87 -4.16
N SER A 27 18.89 -10.42 -3.91
CA SER A 27 17.76 -11.33 -3.74
C SER A 27 17.51 -12.07 -5.05
N ALA A 28 17.66 -13.40 -5.01
CA ALA A 28 17.33 -14.28 -6.12
C ALA A 28 15.81 -14.28 -6.35
N TYR A 29 15.30 -13.29 -7.07
CA TYR A 29 13.88 -13.14 -7.42
C TYR A 29 13.44 -14.01 -8.62
N LYS A 30 14.35 -14.78 -9.22
CA LYS A 30 14.06 -15.64 -10.38
C LYS A 30 13.20 -16.88 -10.07
N GLU A 31 12.91 -17.17 -8.81
CA GLU A 31 12.27 -18.43 -8.40
C GLU A 31 10.92 -18.27 -7.70
N PHE A 32 10.24 -17.12 -7.81
CA PHE A 32 8.83 -17.11 -7.40
C PHE A 32 8.03 -17.88 -8.45
N PRO A 33 7.38 -19.00 -8.11
CA PRO A 33 6.56 -19.71 -9.06
C PRO A 33 5.44 -18.77 -9.51
N ASN A 34 5.35 -18.48 -10.80
CA ASN A 34 4.17 -17.83 -11.40
C ASN A 34 2.86 -18.64 -11.17
N SER A 35 2.95 -19.82 -10.54
CA SER A 35 1.81 -20.69 -10.20
C SER A 35 1.04 -20.23 -8.96
N LEU A 36 1.58 -19.35 -8.12
CA LEU A 36 0.78 -18.62 -7.16
C LEU A 36 0.32 -17.35 -7.86
N ASN A 37 -0.77 -17.50 -8.58
CA ASN A 37 -1.50 -16.38 -9.11
C ASN A 37 -1.68 -15.36 -7.98
N GLY A 38 -1.19 -14.12 -8.13
CA GLY A 38 -1.43 -13.03 -7.16
C GLY A 38 -2.92 -12.85 -6.79
N ARG A 39 -3.79 -13.46 -7.58
CA ARG A 39 -5.24 -13.65 -7.52
C ARG A 39 -5.76 -14.32 -6.23
N ASP A 40 -4.99 -15.14 -5.52
CA ASP A 40 -5.44 -15.73 -4.23
C ASP A 40 -5.40 -14.72 -3.07
N PHE A 41 -4.70 -13.61 -3.26
CA PHE A 41 -4.53 -12.57 -2.26
C PHE A 41 -5.54 -11.42 -2.42
N PHE A 42 -6.05 -11.18 -3.62
CA PHE A 42 -6.99 -10.09 -3.92
C PHE A 42 -8.42 -10.64 -4.12
N ILE A 43 -9.40 -10.06 -3.42
CA ILE A 43 -10.82 -10.39 -3.67
C ILE A 43 -11.26 -9.71 -4.98
N LEU A 44 -11.25 -10.44 -6.08
CA LEU A 44 -11.65 -9.94 -7.40
C LEU A 44 -13.17 -10.00 -7.66
N SER A 45 -13.94 -10.63 -6.76
CA SER A 45 -15.40 -10.64 -6.84
C SER A 45 -16.06 -10.49 -5.46
N ALA A 46 -16.67 -9.32 -5.23
CA ALA A 46 -17.48 -9.05 -4.05
C ALA A 46 -18.96 -8.98 -4.45
N SER A 47 -19.63 -10.13 -4.61
CA SER A 47 -21.06 -10.15 -4.95
C SER A 47 -22.00 -10.24 -3.74
N LYS A 48 -21.51 -10.27 -2.49
CA LYS A 48 -22.34 -10.25 -1.28
C LYS A 48 -21.69 -9.40 -0.19
N LYS A 49 -22.46 -8.91 0.80
CA LYS A 49 -21.92 -8.36 2.06
C LYS A 49 -21.12 -9.46 2.75
N THR A 50 -19.81 -9.54 2.51
CA THR A 50 -19.03 -10.74 2.85
C THR A 50 -18.46 -10.70 4.26
N ILE A 51 -18.23 -9.50 4.81
CA ILE A 51 -17.78 -9.36 6.19
C ILE A 51 -19.00 -8.95 6.99
N GLN A 52 -19.68 -9.92 7.60
CA GLN A 52 -20.61 -9.62 8.69
C GLN A 52 -19.89 -8.66 9.63
N THR A 53 -20.53 -7.57 10.05
CA THR A 53 -20.07 -6.80 11.21
C THR A 53 -19.94 -7.79 12.34
N LEU A 54 -18.71 -8.26 12.59
CA LEU A 54 -18.44 -9.38 13.47
C LEU A 54 -18.80 -8.93 14.87
N GLY A 55 -20.00 -9.33 15.32
CA GLY A 55 -20.49 -9.18 16.68
C GLY A 55 -19.79 -10.16 17.61
N ALA A 56 -18.46 -10.15 17.61
CA ALA A 56 -17.65 -10.91 18.55
C ALA A 56 -16.90 -9.91 19.43
N ASP A 57 -17.31 -9.91 20.69
CA ASP A 57 -16.66 -9.59 21.96
C ASP A 57 -15.11 -9.50 21.98
N VAL A 58 -14.49 -8.78 21.04
CA VAL A 58 -13.11 -8.34 21.13
C VAL A 58 -13.17 -6.98 21.80
N HIS A 59 -13.30 -6.99 23.12
CA HIS A 59 -13.22 -5.77 23.92
C HIS A 59 -11.84 -5.07 23.80
N ASP A 60 -10.83 -5.75 23.23
CA ASP A 60 -9.49 -5.19 23.00
C ASP A 60 -8.92 -5.58 21.61
N CYS A 61 -9.24 -4.79 20.59
CA CYS A 61 -8.75 -5.01 19.22
C CYS A 61 -7.24 -4.84 19.08
N ARG A 62 -6.63 -4.11 20.02
CA ARG A 62 -5.19 -3.92 20.09
C ARG A 62 -4.52 -5.23 20.52
N ALA A 63 -5.03 -5.89 21.56
CA ALA A 63 -4.51 -7.17 22.04
C ALA A 63 -4.60 -8.29 20.99
N ASN A 64 -5.59 -8.23 20.08
CA ASN A 64 -5.72 -9.20 19.00
C ASN A 64 -4.53 -9.17 18.02
N ILE A 65 -3.87 -8.02 17.83
CA ILE A 65 -2.81 -7.83 16.83
C ILE A 65 -1.70 -8.86 17.00
N ALA A 66 -1.16 -9.00 18.21
CA ALA A 66 -0.08 -9.94 18.50
C ALA A 66 -0.50 -11.41 18.30
N GLU A 67 -1.77 -11.74 18.55
CA GLU A 67 -2.28 -13.11 18.43
C GLU A 67 -2.50 -13.56 16.98
N VAL A 68 -2.70 -12.60 16.06
CA VAL A 68 -2.95 -12.91 14.64
C VAL A 68 -1.70 -12.83 13.77
N MET A 69 -0.54 -12.49 14.34
CA MET A 69 0.72 -12.46 13.60
C MET A 69 1.18 -13.87 13.20
N CYS A 70 1.53 -14.05 11.93
CA CYS A 70 1.93 -15.33 11.37
C CYS A 70 3.11 -15.16 10.41
N LEU A 71 4.33 -15.50 10.86
CA LEU A 71 5.47 -15.61 9.96
C LEU A 71 5.30 -16.85 9.10
N VAL A 72 5.50 -16.73 7.79
CA VAL A 72 5.27 -17.83 6.84
C VAL A 72 6.44 -17.99 5.88
N GLY A 73 6.65 -19.22 5.42
CA GLY A 73 7.65 -19.56 4.40
C GLY A 73 7.27 -19.05 3.01
N ALA A 74 8.03 -19.50 2.01
CA ALA A 74 7.61 -19.32 0.62
C ALA A 74 6.26 -20.01 0.43
N PRO A 75 5.31 -19.41 -0.31
CA PRO A 75 4.04 -20.06 -0.52
C PRO A 75 4.23 -21.32 -1.40
N GLU A 76 3.45 -22.36 -1.08
CA GLU A 76 3.52 -23.67 -1.73
C GLU A 76 2.43 -23.81 -2.80
N VAL A 77 2.74 -24.46 -3.91
CA VAL A 77 1.80 -24.61 -5.03
C VAL A 77 0.58 -25.40 -4.59
N GLY A 78 -0.62 -24.85 -4.81
CA GLY A 78 -1.89 -25.50 -4.47
C GLY A 78 -2.31 -25.38 -2.99
N MET A 79 -1.54 -24.65 -2.17
CA MET A 79 -1.92 -24.34 -0.80
C MET A 79 -2.56 -22.96 -0.73
N ALA A 80 -3.77 -22.86 -0.19
CA ALA A 80 -4.41 -21.57 -0.01
C ALA A 80 -3.65 -20.74 1.05
N PRO A 81 -3.59 -19.39 0.92
CA PRO A 81 -2.86 -18.54 1.85
C PRO A 81 -3.18 -18.79 3.34
N GLN A 82 -4.47 -18.99 3.66
CA GLN A 82 -4.96 -19.25 5.01
C GLN A 82 -4.53 -20.61 5.61
N ASP A 83 -4.16 -21.57 4.78
CA ASP A 83 -3.78 -22.92 5.22
C ASP A 83 -2.28 -23.04 5.53
N ARG A 84 -1.49 -22.01 5.20
CA ARG A 84 -0.06 -22.01 5.47
C ARG A 84 0.22 -21.98 6.97
N PRO A 85 1.10 -22.85 7.49
CA PRO A 85 1.44 -22.90 8.91
C PRO A 85 2.28 -21.69 9.31
N CYS A 86 2.05 -21.19 10.53
CA CYS A 86 2.88 -20.14 11.11
C CYS A 86 4.20 -20.73 11.63
N ILE A 87 5.29 -20.03 11.34
CA ILE A 87 6.63 -20.27 11.83
C ILE A 87 6.85 -19.40 13.08
N GLU A 88 7.75 -19.83 13.96
CA GLU A 88 8.15 -19.08 15.16
C GLU A 88 8.69 -17.67 14.81
N GLY A 89 8.52 -16.71 15.72
CA GLY A 89 8.99 -15.32 15.56
C GLY A 89 7.98 -14.36 14.91
N GLY A 90 6.79 -14.83 14.50
CA GLY A 90 5.75 -13.94 13.95
C GLY A 90 5.31 -12.83 14.92
N LYS A 91 5.18 -13.15 16.22
CA LYS A 91 4.74 -12.18 17.25
C LYS A 91 5.69 -11.01 17.42
N ASP A 92 6.97 -11.15 17.11
CA ASP A 92 7.97 -10.08 17.23
C ASP A 92 7.68 -8.89 16.30
N TYR A 93 6.89 -9.13 15.24
CA TYR A 93 6.46 -8.09 14.29
C TYR A 93 5.20 -7.34 14.74
N ALA A 94 4.52 -7.77 15.80
CA ALA A 94 3.28 -7.13 16.28
C ALA A 94 3.48 -5.65 16.60
N VAL A 95 4.65 -5.30 17.14
CA VAL A 95 5.01 -3.92 17.54
C VAL A 95 4.80 -2.90 16.42
N TYR A 96 5.07 -3.27 15.16
CA TYR A 96 4.89 -2.38 14.01
C TYR A 96 3.42 -2.04 13.78
N PHE A 97 2.53 -3.03 13.91
CA PHE A 97 1.10 -2.88 13.70
C PHE A 97 0.42 -2.21 14.88
N GLU A 98 0.85 -2.52 16.11
CA GLU A 98 0.37 -1.85 17.32
C GLU A 98 0.66 -0.35 17.31
N GLN A 99 1.86 0.06 16.90
CA GLN A 99 2.22 1.47 16.78
C GLN A 99 1.32 2.22 15.78
N ILE A 100 0.93 1.56 14.68
CA ILE A 100 0.03 2.13 13.68
C ILE A 100 -1.40 2.18 14.22
N TYR A 101 -1.86 1.10 14.86
CA TYR A 101 -3.17 1.02 15.51
C TYR A 101 -3.36 2.17 16.52
N ASP A 102 -2.34 2.44 17.32
CA ASP A 102 -2.37 3.50 18.35
C ASP A 102 -2.48 4.92 17.74
N LYS A 103 -2.23 5.07 16.42
CA LYS A 103 -2.38 6.33 15.67
C LYS A 103 -3.63 6.37 14.78
N TYR A 104 -4.36 5.28 14.66
CA TYR A 104 -5.59 5.25 13.86
C TYR A 104 -6.79 5.83 14.61
N PRO A 105 -7.74 6.46 13.90
CA PRO A 105 -9.02 6.78 14.49
C PRO A 105 -9.80 5.49 14.80
N PRO A 106 -10.79 5.54 15.72
CA PRO A 106 -11.54 4.36 16.16
C PRO A 106 -12.11 3.51 15.01
N LYS A 107 -12.57 4.14 13.93
CA LYS A 107 -13.14 3.41 12.78
C LYS A 107 -12.13 2.49 12.09
N LEU A 108 -10.86 2.88 11.99
CA LEU A 108 -9.81 2.05 11.41
C LEU A 108 -9.27 1.05 12.44
N GLN A 109 -9.19 1.43 13.73
CA GLN A 109 -8.85 0.50 14.82
C GLN A 109 -9.78 -0.71 14.84
N ASN A 110 -11.08 -0.49 14.63
CA ASN A 110 -12.09 -1.56 14.63
C ASN A 110 -11.89 -2.64 13.55
N ILE A 111 -11.11 -2.37 12.51
CA ILE A 111 -10.80 -3.40 11.50
C ILE A 111 -9.94 -4.51 12.09
N PHE A 112 -9.02 -4.18 13.01
CA PHE A 112 -8.13 -5.16 13.62
C PHE A 112 -8.85 -6.20 14.49
N CYS A 113 -10.06 -5.90 14.99
CA CYS A 113 -10.89 -6.90 15.68
C CYS A 113 -11.34 -8.04 14.74
N SER A 114 -11.43 -7.74 13.44
CA SER A 114 -11.92 -8.67 12.40
C SER A 114 -10.80 -9.41 11.68
N VAL A 115 -9.55 -8.98 11.85
CA VAL A 115 -8.39 -9.64 11.24
C VAL A 115 -8.14 -10.96 11.97
N LYS A 116 -8.08 -12.06 11.21
CA LYS A 116 -7.78 -13.42 11.69
C LYS A 116 -6.32 -13.80 11.49
N ARG A 117 -5.65 -13.14 10.56
CA ARG A 117 -4.23 -13.36 10.29
C ARG A 117 -3.56 -12.15 9.65
N ILE A 118 -2.37 -11.82 10.15
CA ILE A 118 -1.43 -10.89 9.52
C ILE A 118 -0.18 -11.71 9.16
N PHE A 119 -0.02 -11.98 7.87
CA PHE A 119 1.10 -12.75 7.35
C PHE A 119 2.35 -11.89 7.23
N ILE A 120 3.45 -12.33 7.84
CA ILE A 120 4.78 -11.80 7.57
C ILE A 120 5.40 -12.68 6.49
N GLU A 121 5.39 -12.19 5.26
CA GLU A 121 5.79 -12.95 4.08
C GLU A 121 7.31 -12.96 3.93
N ASN A 122 7.95 -14.13 4.12
CA ASN A 122 9.38 -14.28 3.84
C ASN A 122 9.70 -13.99 2.38
N LYS A 123 8.81 -14.39 1.46
CA LYS A 123 8.93 -14.12 0.02
C LYS A 123 7.57 -13.65 -0.51
N PHE A 124 7.52 -12.41 -0.98
CA PHE A 124 6.37 -11.83 -1.66
C PHE A 124 6.86 -10.83 -2.71
N TYR A 125 6.23 -10.82 -3.88
CA TYR A 125 6.63 -9.95 -4.99
C TYR A 125 6.16 -8.50 -4.78
N GLY A 126 5.01 -8.32 -4.13
CA GLY A 126 4.47 -7.02 -3.76
C GLY A 126 5.02 -6.47 -2.44
N THR A 127 4.39 -5.41 -1.95
CA THR A 127 4.68 -4.85 -0.62
C THR A 127 3.77 -5.46 0.45
N ALA A 128 2.47 -5.42 0.21
CA ALA A 128 1.45 -5.97 1.08
C ALA A 128 0.22 -6.40 0.27
N TYR A 129 -0.74 -7.06 0.92
CA TYR A 129 -2.03 -7.43 0.36
C TYR A 129 -3.08 -7.56 1.47
N ALA A 130 -4.35 -7.53 1.08
CA ALA A 130 -5.48 -7.73 1.96
C ALA A 130 -6.56 -8.59 1.29
N GLY A 131 -7.20 -9.45 2.09
CA GLY A 131 -8.23 -10.36 1.60
C GLY A 131 -9.19 -10.84 2.66
N ALA A 132 -10.16 -11.65 2.25
CA ALA A 132 -11.09 -12.32 3.15
C ALA A 132 -10.45 -13.60 3.70
N PHE A 133 -10.58 -13.80 5.00
CA PHE A 133 -10.23 -15.07 5.63
C PHE A 133 -11.43 -16.02 5.54
N LYS A 134 -11.29 -17.10 4.78
CA LYS A 134 -12.36 -18.08 4.56
C LYS A 134 -12.14 -19.34 5.39
N ASN A 135 -13.22 -19.94 5.89
CA ASN A 135 -13.17 -21.26 6.52
C ASN A 135 -13.15 -22.38 5.46
N ALA A 136 -13.05 -23.64 5.89
CA ALA A 136 -13.04 -24.81 5.00
C ALA A 136 -14.30 -24.96 4.14
N ALA A 137 -15.43 -24.35 4.54
CA ALA A 137 -16.67 -24.31 3.77
C ALA A 137 -16.72 -23.14 2.77
N GLY A 138 -15.63 -22.37 2.62
CA GLY A 138 -15.55 -21.20 1.75
C GLY A 138 -16.26 -19.95 2.29
N GLN A 139 -16.80 -19.99 3.51
CA GLN A 139 -17.47 -18.85 4.13
C GLN A 139 -16.44 -17.87 4.68
N THR A 140 -16.66 -16.58 4.45
CA THR A 140 -15.81 -15.53 5.04
C THR A 140 -16.09 -15.41 6.53
N VAL A 141 -15.06 -15.60 7.34
CA VAL A 141 -15.11 -15.57 8.82
C VAL A 141 -14.23 -14.46 9.42
N GLY A 142 -13.59 -13.66 8.57
CA GLY A 142 -12.84 -12.48 8.96
C GLY A 142 -12.00 -11.93 7.81
N ALA A 143 -11.02 -11.10 8.16
CA ALA A 143 -10.06 -10.51 7.23
C ALA A 143 -8.67 -11.13 7.39
N MET A 144 -7.86 -11.03 6.35
CA MET A 144 -6.43 -11.29 6.40
C MET A 144 -5.66 -10.16 5.72
N MET A 145 -4.45 -9.94 6.18
CA MET A 145 -3.47 -9.07 5.50
C MET A 145 -2.14 -9.82 5.42
N GLY A 146 -1.30 -9.44 4.48
CA GLY A 146 0.10 -9.86 4.47
C GLY A 146 1.01 -8.71 4.11
N ILE A 147 2.23 -8.77 4.61
CA ILE A 147 3.27 -7.77 4.32
C ILE A 147 4.61 -8.47 4.15
N ARG A 148 5.41 -7.98 3.20
CA ARG A 148 6.74 -8.51 2.91
C ARG A 148 7.68 -8.29 4.10
N LYS A 149 8.23 -9.36 4.67
CA LYS A 149 9.14 -9.30 5.82
C LYS A 149 10.29 -8.30 5.63
N SER A 150 10.89 -8.29 4.44
CA SER A 150 12.02 -7.40 4.16
C SER A 150 11.67 -5.91 4.28
N VAL A 151 10.41 -5.49 4.07
CA VAL A 151 10.03 -4.08 4.23
C VAL A 151 9.97 -3.66 5.70
N LEU A 152 9.68 -4.60 6.60
CA LEU A 152 9.71 -4.41 8.05
C LEU A 152 11.15 -4.42 8.57
N ASP A 153 11.94 -5.40 8.15
CA ASP A 153 13.31 -5.58 8.63
C ASP A 153 14.25 -4.45 8.21
N GLN A 154 14.12 -3.98 6.97
CA GLN A 154 14.98 -2.92 6.43
C GLN A 154 14.59 -1.52 6.90
N LYS A 155 13.45 -1.37 7.60
CA LYS A 155 12.94 -0.10 8.12
C LYS A 155 12.94 1.01 7.07
N LEU A 156 12.39 0.70 5.89
CA LEU A 156 12.28 1.65 4.79
C LEU A 156 11.48 2.89 5.22
N ASN A 157 11.87 4.06 4.72
CA ASN A 157 11.05 5.27 4.83
C ASN A 157 10.16 5.42 3.60
N LEU A 158 9.12 6.25 3.72
CA LEU A 158 8.10 6.39 2.67
C LEU A 158 8.68 6.94 1.38
N SER A 159 9.53 7.98 1.44
CA SER A 159 10.19 8.56 0.26
C SER A 159 10.96 7.51 -0.55
N THR A 160 11.73 6.66 0.12
CA THR A 160 12.54 5.64 -0.54
C THR A 160 11.67 4.59 -1.21
N TRP A 161 10.74 3.98 -0.46
CA TRP A 161 9.88 2.92 -0.99
C TRP A 161 8.96 3.44 -2.10
N ALA A 162 8.34 4.60 -1.91
CA ALA A 162 7.42 5.15 -2.88
C ALA A 162 8.13 5.55 -4.17
N SER A 163 9.32 6.16 -4.08
CA SER A 163 10.16 6.44 -5.24
C SER A 163 10.46 5.17 -6.00
N TRP A 164 10.97 4.13 -5.32
CA TRP A 164 11.25 2.86 -5.95
C TRP A 164 10.01 2.28 -6.66
N LYS A 165 8.87 2.20 -5.97
CA LYS A 165 7.62 1.66 -6.52
C LYS A 165 7.18 2.40 -7.78
N GLU A 166 7.22 3.74 -7.74
CA GLU A 166 6.82 4.60 -8.86
C GLU A 166 7.76 4.44 -10.06
N GLN A 167 9.07 4.29 -9.81
CA GLN A 167 10.07 4.14 -10.86
C GLN A 167 9.94 2.83 -11.63
N LEU A 168 9.32 1.80 -11.07
CA LEU A 168 9.12 0.52 -11.78
C LEU A 168 8.32 0.69 -13.08
N SER A 169 7.42 1.68 -13.14
CA SER A 169 6.70 2.05 -14.37
C SER A 169 7.61 2.57 -15.48
N PHE A 170 8.79 3.09 -15.13
CA PHE A 170 9.71 3.80 -16.01
C PHE A 170 11.10 3.13 -16.08
N GLY A 171 11.17 1.82 -15.77
CA GLY A 171 12.40 1.04 -15.90
C GLY A 171 13.27 1.00 -14.63
N GLY A 172 12.67 1.28 -13.47
CA GLY A 172 13.30 1.05 -12.17
C GLY A 172 13.68 -0.42 -11.93
N ILE A 173 14.57 -0.65 -10.97
CA ILE A 173 15.10 -1.99 -10.66
C ILE A 173 14.15 -2.72 -9.70
N THR A 174 13.59 -3.86 -10.13
CA THR A 174 12.64 -4.66 -9.33
C THR A 174 13.26 -5.33 -8.10
N ASP A 175 14.54 -5.73 -8.21
CA ASP A 175 15.19 -6.62 -7.25
C ASP A 175 15.91 -5.88 -6.10
N SER A 176 15.73 -4.56 -6.00
CA SER A 176 16.33 -3.73 -4.94
C SER A 176 15.52 -2.45 -4.73
N TYR A 177 15.56 -1.84 -3.54
CA TYR A 177 14.99 -0.51 -3.30
C TYR A 177 15.88 0.65 -3.78
N SER A 178 16.63 0.42 -4.88
CA SER A 178 17.51 1.43 -5.47
C SER A 178 16.70 2.41 -6.31
N ILE A 179 17.05 3.69 -6.21
CA ILE A 179 16.35 4.80 -6.87
C ILE A 179 17.28 5.38 -7.94
N SER A 180 16.79 5.45 -9.17
CA SER A 180 17.47 6.16 -10.26
C SER A 180 17.32 7.68 -10.08
N PRO A 181 18.40 8.46 -10.31
CA PRO A 181 18.35 9.91 -10.19
C PRO A 181 17.55 10.61 -11.29
N ASN A 182 17.32 9.96 -12.44
CA ASN A 182 16.64 10.55 -13.61
C ASN A 182 15.15 10.16 -13.72
N LEU A 183 14.68 9.28 -12.84
CA LEU A 183 13.29 8.83 -12.80
C LEU A 183 12.53 9.55 -11.68
N PRO A 184 11.18 9.46 -11.62
CA PRO A 184 10.40 10.18 -10.63
C PRO A 184 10.84 9.87 -9.20
N GLN A 185 10.91 10.88 -8.36
CA GLN A 185 11.23 10.73 -6.94
C GLN A 185 10.10 11.27 -6.09
N ILE A 186 9.73 10.50 -5.08
CA ILE A 186 8.78 10.89 -4.08
C ILE A 186 9.55 11.51 -2.92
N ILE A 187 9.16 12.74 -2.58
CA ILE A 187 9.69 13.49 -1.45
C ILE A 187 8.57 13.62 -0.44
N THR A 188 8.79 13.09 0.76
CA THR A 188 7.84 13.18 1.88
C THR A 188 8.47 13.80 3.11
N THR A 189 7.65 14.49 3.90
CA THR A 189 7.99 14.96 5.23
C THR A 189 6.82 14.72 6.17
N THR A 190 7.07 14.05 7.28
CA THR A 190 6.04 13.72 8.27
C THR A 190 6.42 14.29 9.63
N SER A 191 5.48 14.92 10.34
CA SER A 191 5.73 15.45 11.69
C SER A 191 5.38 14.48 12.82
N ALA A 192 4.65 13.41 12.52
CA ALA A 192 4.25 12.42 13.51
C ALA A 192 5.36 11.40 13.83
N GLU A 193 5.43 11.00 15.10
CA GLU A 193 6.34 9.95 15.59
C GLU A 193 5.78 8.55 15.32
N VAL A 194 5.67 8.18 14.04
CA VAL A 194 5.28 6.84 13.57
C VAL A 194 5.96 6.58 12.22
N SER A 195 6.17 5.31 11.84
CA SER A 195 6.63 4.99 10.49
C SER A 195 5.59 5.40 9.46
N ASP A 196 5.85 6.48 8.74
CA ASP A 196 4.97 7.01 7.69
C ASP A 196 4.80 6.03 6.52
N PHE A 197 5.85 5.27 6.21
CA PHE A 197 5.82 4.16 5.27
C PHE A 197 4.81 3.09 5.69
N LEU A 198 4.96 2.52 6.89
CA LEU A 198 4.07 1.45 7.32
C LEU A 198 2.66 1.96 7.58
N TYR A 199 2.51 3.19 8.06
CA TYR A 199 1.20 3.82 8.19
C TYR A 199 0.49 3.88 6.83
N PHE A 200 1.18 4.34 5.77
CA PHE A 200 0.63 4.38 4.42
C PHE A 200 0.24 2.98 3.92
N VAL A 201 1.17 2.02 3.96
CA VAL A 201 0.95 0.66 3.46
C VAL A 201 -0.18 -0.04 4.22
N VAL A 202 -0.16 -0.02 5.54
CA VAL A 202 -1.21 -0.67 6.33
C VAL A 202 -2.55 0.05 6.16
N THR A 203 -2.57 1.38 5.98
CA THR A 203 -3.83 2.10 5.71
C THR A 203 -4.41 1.72 4.35
N HIS A 204 -3.55 1.53 3.34
CA HIS A 204 -3.96 1.04 2.03
C HIS A 204 -4.65 -0.32 2.15
N GLU A 205 -4.02 -1.28 2.82
CA GLU A 205 -4.61 -2.61 3.03
C GLU A 205 -5.91 -2.57 3.84
N VAL A 206 -5.97 -1.73 4.88
CA VAL A 206 -7.20 -1.47 5.63
C VAL A 206 -8.29 -0.85 4.73
N GLY A 207 -7.91 -0.05 3.74
CA GLY A 207 -8.81 0.50 2.72
C GLY A 207 -9.50 -0.59 1.90
N HIS A 208 -8.77 -1.62 1.45
CA HIS A 208 -9.39 -2.78 0.81
C HIS A 208 -10.36 -3.51 1.75
N LEU A 209 -9.98 -3.74 3.01
CA LEU A 209 -10.84 -4.40 3.98
C LEU A 209 -12.13 -3.59 4.25
N LEU A 210 -12.03 -2.26 4.31
CA LEU A 210 -13.18 -1.38 4.46
C LEU A 210 -14.08 -1.42 3.22
N ASP A 211 -13.52 -1.45 2.01
CA ASP A 211 -14.30 -1.64 0.79
C ASP A 211 -15.06 -2.97 0.83
N PHE A 212 -14.38 -4.08 1.11
CA PHE A 212 -14.99 -5.41 1.14
C PHE A 212 -16.12 -5.52 2.19
N ALA A 213 -15.92 -4.92 3.37
CA ALA A 213 -16.91 -4.97 4.44
C ALA A 213 -18.14 -4.11 4.16
N ASN A 214 -17.98 -3.00 3.44
CA ASN A 214 -19.02 -1.99 3.27
C ASN A 214 -19.61 -1.94 1.85
N GLY A 215 -19.04 -2.68 0.90
CA GLY A 215 -19.40 -2.63 -0.51
C GLY A 215 -19.23 -1.22 -1.07
N LEU A 216 -18.05 -0.61 -0.87
CA LEU A 216 -17.80 0.75 -1.36
C LEU A 216 -17.67 0.78 -2.88
N ASN A 217 -17.28 -0.34 -3.49
CA ASN A 217 -17.28 -0.59 -4.93
C ASN A 217 -18.22 -1.75 -5.27
N ARG A 218 -19.53 -1.50 -5.34
CA ARG A 218 -20.49 -2.54 -5.77
C ARG A 218 -20.42 -2.72 -7.28
N LEU A 219 -20.50 -3.96 -7.72
CA LEU A 219 -20.31 -4.37 -9.11
C LEU A 219 -21.55 -5.10 -9.65
N SER A 220 -21.80 -4.98 -10.95
CA SER A 220 -22.82 -5.73 -11.71
C SER A 220 -22.27 -6.18 -13.06
N ASP A 221 -23.02 -7.01 -13.78
CA ASP A 221 -22.78 -7.33 -15.20
C ASP A 221 -21.32 -7.71 -15.54
N CYS A 222 -20.79 -8.59 -14.69
CA CYS A 222 -19.43 -9.11 -14.77
C CYS A 222 -19.21 -9.95 -16.02
N LYS A 223 -18.15 -9.66 -16.75
CA LYS A 223 -17.71 -10.42 -17.93
C LYS A 223 -16.34 -11.01 -17.64
N SER A 224 -16.20 -12.31 -17.89
CA SER A 224 -14.91 -12.99 -17.80
C SER A 224 -13.91 -12.34 -18.78
N ILE A 225 -12.74 -12.01 -18.25
CA ILE A 225 -11.56 -11.61 -19.03
C ILE A 225 -10.82 -12.90 -19.37
N ASP A 226 -10.55 -13.07 -20.67
CA ASP A 226 -9.81 -14.21 -21.22
C ASP A 226 -10.44 -15.59 -21.00
N GLY A 227 -11.75 -15.64 -20.73
CA GLY A 227 -12.46 -16.91 -20.49
C GLY A 227 -12.13 -17.58 -19.15
N SER A 228 -11.41 -16.89 -18.27
CA SER A 228 -11.18 -17.31 -16.89
C SER A 228 -12.26 -16.76 -15.95
N ASP A 229 -12.79 -17.59 -15.05
CA ASP A 229 -13.76 -17.12 -14.02
C ASP A 229 -13.10 -16.19 -12.97
N ASP A 230 -11.76 -16.12 -12.97
CA ASP A 230 -10.98 -15.47 -11.92
C ASP A 230 -10.84 -13.96 -12.10
N LEU A 231 -10.85 -13.49 -13.34
CA LEU A 231 -10.79 -12.06 -13.67
C LEU A 231 -12.07 -11.67 -14.37
N SER A 232 -12.88 -10.86 -13.71
CA SER A 232 -14.09 -10.31 -14.28
C SER A 232 -14.00 -8.80 -14.42
N ASP A 233 -14.23 -8.31 -15.63
CA ASP A 233 -14.49 -6.90 -15.86
C ASP A 233 -15.96 -6.61 -15.60
N CYS A 234 -16.26 -5.96 -14.48
CA CYS A 234 -17.62 -5.72 -14.03
C CYS A 234 -18.01 -4.25 -14.15
N GLU A 235 -19.27 -3.98 -14.41
CA GLU A 235 -19.82 -2.63 -14.38
C GLU A 235 -19.85 -2.13 -12.93
N VAL A 236 -19.46 -0.88 -12.73
CA VAL A 236 -19.50 -0.26 -11.41
C VAL A 236 -20.88 0.33 -11.18
N VAL A 237 -21.54 -0.09 -10.10
CA VAL A 237 -22.88 0.36 -9.74
C VAL A 237 -22.86 1.85 -9.37
N GLU A 238 -23.75 2.63 -9.95
CA GLU A 238 -23.89 4.07 -9.68
C GLU A 238 -24.13 4.37 -8.18
N GLY A 239 -23.61 5.52 -7.73
CA GLY A 239 -23.70 5.96 -6.34
C GLY A 239 -22.73 5.27 -5.38
N THR A 240 -21.76 4.52 -5.89
CA THR A 240 -20.66 3.91 -5.13
C THR A 240 -19.35 4.69 -5.32
N TRP A 241 -18.31 4.40 -4.54
CA TRP A 241 -16.99 5.06 -4.69
C TRP A 241 -16.51 5.00 -6.13
N GLY A 242 -16.46 3.77 -6.68
CA GLY A 242 -15.92 3.54 -8.01
C GLY A 242 -16.67 4.31 -9.08
N SER A 243 -18.00 4.48 -8.94
CA SER A 243 -18.81 5.19 -9.92
C SER A 243 -18.42 6.66 -10.11
N ILE A 244 -17.63 7.25 -9.19
CA ILE A 244 -17.08 8.59 -9.37
C ILE A 244 -16.18 8.61 -10.60
N SER A 245 -15.16 7.74 -10.65
CA SER A 245 -14.13 7.78 -11.70
C SER A 245 -14.11 6.61 -12.67
N TRP A 246 -14.83 5.52 -12.39
CA TRP A 246 -14.79 4.26 -13.12
C TRP A 246 -16.10 3.96 -13.85
N HIS A 247 -15.98 3.35 -15.02
CA HIS A 247 -17.09 2.75 -15.75
C HIS A 247 -17.17 1.24 -15.47
N ARG A 248 -16.03 0.55 -15.53
CA ARG A 248 -15.87 -0.87 -15.18
C ARG A 248 -14.65 -1.05 -14.26
N THR A 249 -14.44 -2.24 -13.70
CA THR A 249 -13.37 -2.51 -12.72
C THR A 249 -11.97 -2.13 -13.21
N PHE A 250 -11.71 -2.26 -14.52
CA PHE A 250 -10.44 -1.91 -15.16
C PHE A 250 -10.53 -0.76 -16.18
N THR A 251 -11.74 -0.22 -16.38
CA THR A 251 -12.01 0.82 -17.39
C THR A 251 -12.49 2.10 -16.70
N PRO A 252 -11.64 3.15 -16.62
CA PRO A 252 -12.08 4.45 -16.09
C PRO A 252 -13.16 5.07 -16.99
N ARG A 253 -13.88 6.06 -16.46
CA ARG A 253 -14.69 6.95 -17.31
C ARG A 253 -13.78 7.72 -18.26
N ALA A 254 -14.27 8.05 -19.45
CA ALA A 254 -13.46 8.71 -20.49
C ALA A 254 -12.75 10.00 -20.02
N VAL A 255 -13.37 10.80 -19.15
CA VAL A 255 -12.78 12.02 -18.58
C VAL A 255 -11.65 11.76 -17.58
N ASN A 256 -11.52 10.52 -17.11
CA ASN A 256 -10.52 10.07 -16.15
C ASN A 256 -9.48 9.14 -16.78
N ASP A 257 -9.63 8.77 -18.05
CA ASP A 257 -8.61 8.02 -18.76
C ASP A 257 -7.51 8.93 -19.30
N PHE A 258 -6.31 8.40 -19.51
CA PHE A 258 -5.20 9.14 -20.09
C PHE A 258 -4.25 8.22 -20.83
N ILE A 259 -3.53 8.79 -21.82
CA ILE A 259 -2.80 8.03 -22.86
C ILE A 259 -1.84 7.00 -22.27
N ASN A 260 -1.14 7.34 -21.19
CA ASN A 260 -0.11 6.48 -20.60
C ASN A 260 -0.62 5.58 -19.47
N ARG A 261 -1.92 5.60 -19.14
CA ARG A 261 -2.47 4.91 -17.97
C ARG A 261 -2.19 3.40 -18.00
N THR A 262 -2.43 2.75 -19.14
CA THR A 262 -2.28 1.30 -19.29
C THR A 262 -0.81 0.85 -19.37
N GLY A 263 0.14 1.79 -19.51
CA GLY A 263 1.57 1.50 -19.48
C GLY A 263 2.16 1.49 -18.06
N LEU A 264 1.42 2.00 -17.07
CA LEU A 264 1.85 2.02 -15.68
C LEU A 264 1.95 0.59 -15.12
N CYS A 265 2.98 0.37 -14.30
CA CYS A 265 3.21 -0.87 -13.62
C CYS A 265 4.06 -0.67 -12.35
N PHE A 266 3.78 -1.44 -11.29
CA PHE A 266 4.36 -1.17 -9.95
C PHE A 266 5.03 -2.36 -9.28
N TYR A 267 4.93 -3.58 -9.81
CA TYR A 267 5.59 -4.76 -9.21
C TYR A 267 6.03 -5.78 -10.26
N GLN A 268 5.09 -6.26 -11.09
CA GLN A 268 5.36 -7.27 -12.11
C GLN A 268 5.47 -6.64 -13.49
N CYS A 269 6.45 -5.75 -13.64
CA CYS A 269 6.67 -5.02 -14.88
C CYS A 269 7.48 -5.92 -15.79
N GLY A 270 6.84 -6.40 -16.86
CA GLY A 270 7.56 -7.10 -17.92
C GLY A 270 8.64 -6.21 -18.54
N ASP A 271 9.31 -6.71 -19.57
CA ASP A 271 10.50 -6.05 -20.14
C ASP A 271 10.21 -4.79 -20.98
N LYS A 272 9.06 -4.14 -20.79
CA LYS A 272 8.60 -2.97 -21.57
C LYS A 272 8.18 -1.83 -20.63
N PRO A 273 9.14 -1.17 -19.96
CA PRO A 273 8.83 0.02 -19.18
C PRO A 273 8.34 1.15 -20.10
N MET A 274 7.59 2.09 -19.52
CA MET A 274 7.29 3.34 -20.22
C MET A 274 8.57 4.15 -20.43
N ALA A 275 8.57 4.96 -21.48
CA ALA A 275 9.74 5.73 -21.83
C ALA A 275 9.91 6.94 -20.89
N GLU A 276 11.16 7.31 -20.59
CA GLU A 276 11.48 8.40 -19.67
C GLU A 276 10.84 9.74 -20.12
N GLN A 277 10.78 10.00 -21.44
CA GLN A 277 10.14 11.21 -21.97
C GLN A 277 8.63 11.32 -21.67
N ASP A 278 7.99 10.20 -21.33
CA ASP A 278 6.55 10.16 -21.04
C ASP A 278 6.23 10.53 -19.60
N ILE A 279 7.22 10.61 -18.70
CA ILE A 279 7.05 10.91 -17.27
C ILE A 279 6.22 12.18 -17.05
N ASN A 280 6.67 13.31 -17.61
CA ASN A 280 6.00 14.60 -17.41
C ASN A 280 4.56 14.59 -17.93
N LYS A 281 4.37 13.99 -19.11
CA LYS A 281 3.05 13.88 -19.72
C LYS A 281 2.11 13.02 -18.87
N THR A 282 2.61 11.90 -18.33
CA THR A 282 1.85 11.02 -17.45
C THR A 282 1.29 11.77 -16.24
N TYR A 283 2.13 12.53 -15.52
CA TYR A 283 1.65 13.28 -14.35
C TYR A 283 0.82 14.52 -14.70
N ALA A 284 1.12 15.17 -15.84
CA ALA A 284 0.29 16.26 -16.34
C ALA A 284 -1.13 15.76 -16.68
N ASP A 285 -1.25 14.64 -17.39
CA ASP A 285 -2.55 14.06 -17.72
C ASP A 285 -3.26 13.53 -16.45
N LEU A 286 -2.54 12.84 -15.56
CA LEU A 286 -3.08 12.37 -14.27
C LEU A 286 -3.71 13.51 -13.47
N SER A 287 -3.09 14.70 -13.46
CA SER A 287 -3.60 15.88 -12.76
C SER A 287 -4.97 16.36 -13.25
N GLN A 288 -5.40 15.96 -14.44
CA GLN A 288 -6.70 16.31 -15.02
C GLN A 288 -7.81 15.29 -14.70
N THR A 289 -7.47 14.13 -14.16
CA THR A 289 -8.43 13.07 -13.81
C THR A 289 -9.09 13.33 -12.45
N GLU A 290 -9.79 12.35 -11.89
CA GLU A 290 -10.25 12.26 -10.49
C GLU A 290 -9.39 11.27 -9.66
N PHE A 291 -8.28 10.75 -10.19
CA PHE A 291 -7.36 9.88 -9.46
C PHE A 291 -6.41 10.68 -8.56
N ILE A 292 -6.07 10.12 -7.40
CA ILE A 292 -5.12 10.76 -6.48
C ILE A 292 -3.67 10.50 -6.90
N SER A 293 -3.38 9.29 -7.41
CA SER A 293 -2.06 8.80 -7.79
C SER A 293 -2.13 7.96 -9.06
N ALA A 294 -0.96 7.64 -9.64
CA ALA A 294 -0.85 6.71 -10.76
C ALA A 294 -1.22 5.27 -10.39
N TYR A 295 -1.04 4.89 -9.12
CA TYR A 295 -1.45 3.57 -8.60
C TYR A 295 -2.98 3.47 -8.51
N ALA A 296 -3.64 4.52 -8.01
CA ALA A 296 -5.08 4.63 -7.94
C ALA A 296 -5.79 4.57 -9.31
N SER A 297 -5.08 4.80 -10.42
CA SER A 297 -5.64 4.72 -11.77
C SER A 297 -5.56 3.31 -12.40
N GLN A 298 -5.09 2.30 -11.67
CA GLN A 298 -4.97 0.94 -12.19
C GLN A 298 -6.30 0.18 -12.16
N HIS A 299 -6.99 0.20 -11.01
CA HIS A 299 -8.32 -0.40 -10.88
C HIS A 299 -9.10 0.18 -9.69
N VAL A 300 -10.40 -0.11 -9.67
CA VAL A 300 -11.37 0.47 -8.72
C VAL A 300 -11.05 0.24 -7.24
N TRP A 301 -10.48 -0.92 -6.90
CA TRP A 301 -10.14 -1.28 -5.52
C TRP A 301 -8.95 -0.49 -4.96
N ASP A 302 -7.86 -0.35 -5.74
CA ASP A 302 -6.69 0.43 -5.37
C ASP A 302 -7.02 1.91 -5.30
N ASP A 303 -7.94 2.39 -6.13
CA ASP A 303 -8.38 3.77 -6.11
C ASP A 303 -8.90 4.19 -4.73
N PHE A 304 -9.78 3.40 -4.12
CA PHE A 304 -10.28 3.70 -2.77
C PHE A 304 -9.17 3.55 -1.73
N ALA A 305 -8.42 2.44 -1.76
CA ALA A 305 -7.38 2.14 -0.78
C ALA A 305 -6.29 3.22 -0.74
N ASP A 306 -5.77 3.62 -1.89
CA ASP A 306 -4.74 4.64 -2.01
C ASP A 306 -5.27 6.03 -1.63
N SER A 307 -6.49 6.35 -2.05
CA SER A 307 -7.16 7.60 -1.67
C SER A 307 -7.38 7.72 -0.17
N LEU A 308 -7.81 6.64 0.49
CA LEU A 308 -7.93 6.59 1.93
C LEU A 308 -6.56 6.76 2.59
N ALA A 309 -5.53 6.06 2.12
CA ALA A 309 -4.18 6.17 2.66
C ALA A 309 -3.67 7.62 2.63
N TYR A 310 -3.75 8.31 1.49
CA TYR A 310 -3.34 9.72 1.42
C TYR A 310 -4.19 10.64 2.31
N TYR A 311 -5.50 10.43 2.38
CA TYR A 311 -6.37 11.19 3.29
C TYR A 311 -5.94 11.02 4.75
N MET A 312 -5.62 9.80 5.19
CA MET A 312 -5.21 9.54 6.56
C MET A 312 -3.81 10.10 6.87
N MET A 313 -2.90 10.05 5.89
CA MET A 313 -1.57 10.68 6.02
C MET A 313 -1.68 12.20 6.21
N GLU A 314 -2.50 12.87 5.41
CA GLU A 314 -2.74 14.32 5.54
C GLU A 314 -3.34 14.64 6.91
N LYS A 315 -4.40 13.90 7.27
CA LYS A 315 -5.19 14.20 8.46
C LYS A 315 -4.49 13.89 9.78
N ASN A 316 -3.77 12.78 9.87
CA ASN A 316 -3.25 12.27 11.15
C ASN A 316 -1.75 12.45 11.29
N LEU A 317 -1.01 12.48 10.18
CA LEU A 317 0.45 12.57 10.22
C LEU A 317 0.97 13.95 9.82
N ASN A 318 0.10 14.78 9.21
CA ASN A 318 0.47 16.06 8.61
C ASN A 318 1.65 15.88 7.63
N THR A 319 1.54 14.86 6.78
CA THR A 319 2.57 14.49 5.81
C THR A 319 2.48 15.34 4.56
N SER A 320 3.61 15.87 4.09
CA SER A 320 3.75 16.35 2.70
C SER A 320 4.13 15.19 1.78
N TYR A 321 3.65 15.20 0.55
CA TYR A 321 3.97 14.17 -0.43
C TYR A 321 4.00 14.77 -1.83
N VAL A 322 5.19 14.84 -2.42
CA VAL A 322 5.40 15.42 -3.74
C VAL A 322 6.13 14.43 -4.63
N ILE A 323 5.60 14.22 -5.82
CA ILE A 323 6.29 13.55 -6.92
C ILE A 323 7.09 14.62 -7.68
N ASP A 324 8.41 14.55 -7.58
CA ASP A 324 9.34 15.31 -8.41
C ASP A 324 9.68 14.46 -9.64
N THR A 325 9.28 14.91 -10.82
CA THR A 325 9.49 14.12 -12.04
C THR A 325 10.94 14.02 -12.45
N LYS A 326 11.84 14.83 -11.88
CA LYS A 326 13.22 15.05 -12.36
C LYS A 326 13.33 15.65 -13.77
N HIS A 327 12.20 16.00 -14.36
CA HIS A 327 12.08 16.61 -15.68
C HIS A 327 11.40 17.98 -15.63
N GLY A 328 11.46 18.65 -14.47
CA GLY A 328 10.96 20.02 -14.28
C GLY A 328 9.49 20.15 -13.90
N ALA A 329 8.76 19.05 -13.74
CA ALA A 329 7.39 19.04 -13.22
C ALA A 329 7.32 18.50 -11.80
N ARG A 330 6.31 18.96 -11.04
CA ARG A 330 6.01 18.46 -9.70
C ARG A 330 4.53 18.19 -9.59
N TYR A 331 4.19 17.09 -8.92
CA TYR A 331 2.82 16.72 -8.60
C TYR A 331 2.66 16.57 -7.09
N ASP A 332 1.93 17.52 -6.49
CA ASP A 332 1.70 17.56 -5.04
C ASP A 332 0.40 16.84 -4.70
N ILE A 333 0.52 15.68 -4.03
CA ILE A 333 -0.62 14.84 -3.66
C ILE A 333 -1.51 15.54 -2.63
N MET A 334 -0.92 16.29 -1.70
CA MET A 334 -1.67 16.93 -0.62
C MET A 334 -2.45 18.14 -1.12
N TRP A 335 -1.90 18.88 -2.08
CA TRP A 335 -2.66 19.89 -2.83
C TRP A 335 -3.77 19.23 -3.65
N ARG A 336 -3.45 18.15 -4.36
CA ARG A 336 -4.41 17.39 -5.18
C ARG A 336 -5.59 16.88 -4.37
N LEU A 337 -5.36 16.38 -3.16
CA LEU A 337 -6.38 15.90 -2.24
C LEU A 337 -7.46 16.97 -1.96
N LYS A 338 -7.07 18.25 -2.01
CA LYS A 338 -7.92 19.44 -1.78
C LYS A 338 -8.42 20.11 -3.07
N SER A 339 -8.08 19.55 -4.24
CA SER A 339 -8.42 20.12 -5.54
C SER A 339 -9.90 19.92 -5.91
N PRO A 340 -10.48 20.76 -6.79
CA PRO A 340 -11.84 20.58 -7.30
C PRO A 340 -12.07 19.20 -7.96
N GLN A 341 -11.05 18.70 -8.65
CA GLN A 341 -11.09 17.40 -9.32
C GLN A 341 -11.23 16.23 -8.34
N PHE A 342 -10.63 16.33 -7.15
CA PHE A 342 -10.73 15.27 -6.14
C PHE A 342 -11.86 15.47 -5.12
N ALA A 343 -12.56 16.61 -5.18
CA ALA A 343 -13.52 17.03 -4.15
C ALA A 343 -14.62 16.00 -3.85
N LYS A 344 -15.16 15.33 -4.88
CA LYS A 344 -16.21 14.31 -4.70
C LYS A 344 -15.71 13.11 -3.89
N LYS A 345 -14.49 12.64 -4.20
CA LYS A 345 -13.84 11.52 -3.49
C LYS A 345 -13.47 11.91 -2.07
N TYR A 346 -12.93 13.12 -1.88
CA TYR A 346 -12.65 13.66 -0.56
C TYR A 346 -13.92 13.68 0.32
N GLN A 347 -15.02 14.23 -0.19
CA GLN A 347 -16.32 14.25 0.50
C GLN A 347 -16.86 12.85 0.78
N PHE A 348 -16.68 11.90 -0.15
CA PHE A 348 -17.06 10.51 0.07
C PHE A 348 -16.31 9.91 1.26
N ILE A 349 -14.98 10.08 1.32
CA ILE A 349 -14.16 9.57 2.44
C ILE A 349 -14.60 10.22 3.75
N GLN A 350 -14.81 11.54 3.77
CA GLN A 350 -15.27 12.24 4.98
C GLN A 350 -16.62 11.71 5.48
N LYS A 351 -17.61 11.61 4.58
CA LYS A 351 -18.92 11.06 4.92
C LYS A 351 -18.83 9.61 5.39
N PHE A 352 -18.00 8.80 4.71
CA PHE A 352 -17.79 7.42 5.09
C PHE A 352 -17.19 7.34 6.50
N LEU A 353 -16.16 8.11 6.80
CA LEU A 353 -15.50 8.07 8.11
C LEU A 353 -16.29 8.76 9.24
N GLY A 354 -17.34 9.51 8.91
CA GLY A 354 -18.09 10.31 9.89
C GLY A 354 -17.41 11.64 10.23
N ASP A 355 -16.53 12.11 9.34
CA ASP A 355 -15.74 13.33 9.48
C ASP A 355 -16.39 14.57 8.85
N SER A 356 -17.58 14.42 8.26
CA SER A 356 -18.35 15.55 7.72
C SER A 356 -18.75 16.48 8.86
N LYS A 357 -18.25 17.71 8.84
CA LYS A 357 -18.70 18.78 9.73
C LYS A 357 -20.10 19.25 9.38
#